data_AF-A0A7S4HKR6-F1
#
_entry.id   AF-A0A7S4HKR6-F1
#
_cell.length_a   1.000
_cell.length_b   1.000
_cell.length_c   1.000
_cell.angle_alpha   90.00
_cell.angle_beta   90.00
_cell.angle_gamma   90.00
#
_symmetry.space_group_name_H-M   'P 1'
#
loop_
_entity.id
_entity.type
_entity.pdbx_description
1 polymer ?
#
loop_
_entity_poly.entity_id
_entity_poly.type
_entity_poly.pdbx_seq_one_letter_code
_entity_poly.pdbx_strand_id
1 'polypeptide(L)'
;TNMPGRAKRTREGEPSITLSALGFCGADDSVEPLMLAAISAQHPWVEWGVLFRDDKVGEPRYASLSWVERLGEVNSARTMRLAGHLCAGHVDELLQGHRPR
;
A
#
# COMPACT_ATOMS: atom_id res chain seq x y z
N THR A 1 32.77 24.60 19.33
CA THR A 1 32.72 25.29 18.02
C THR A 1 31.36 25.01 17.41
N ASN A 2 30.49 26.02 17.32
CA ASN A 2 29.10 25.87 16.90
C ASN A 2 28.97 26.22 15.41
N MET A 3 28.55 25.27 14.56
CA MET A 3 28.30 25.51 13.14
C MET A 3 26.85 26.00 12.97
N PRO A 4 26.60 27.16 12.34
CA PRO A 4 25.23 27.59 12.06
C PRO A 4 24.62 26.72 10.95
N GLY A 5 23.47 26.11 11.25
CA GLY A 5 22.69 25.30 10.33
C GLY A 5 22.24 26.11 9.11
N ARG A 6 22.47 25.55 7.92
CA ARG A 6 22.03 26.11 6.63
C ARG A 6 20.51 26.06 6.55
N ALA A 7 19.85 27.21 6.73
CA ALA A 7 18.43 27.35 6.41
C ALA A 7 18.19 27.09 4.91
N LYS A 8 17.31 26.15 4.58
CA LYS A 8 16.86 25.91 3.19
C LYS A 8 15.98 27.09 2.76
N ARG A 9 16.47 27.91 1.84
CA ARG A 9 15.67 28.92 1.14
C ARG A 9 14.69 28.24 0.20
N THR A 10 13.40 28.32 0.48
CA THR A 10 12.34 28.12 -0.50
C THR A 10 12.20 29.39 -1.33
N ARG A 11 12.23 29.28 -2.66
CA ARG A 11 12.05 30.43 -3.56
C ARG A 11 10.56 30.79 -3.59
N GLU A 12 10.23 32.04 -3.23
CA GLU A 12 8.85 32.54 -3.36
C GLU A 12 8.43 32.53 -4.84
N GLY A 13 7.30 31.87 -5.14
CA GLY A 13 6.70 31.83 -6.47
C GLY A 13 6.92 30.55 -7.29
N GLU A 14 7.67 29.55 -6.80
CA GLU A 14 7.74 28.24 -7.46
C GLU A 14 6.50 27.39 -7.10
N PRO A 15 5.83 26.75 -8.07
CA PRO A 15 4.69 25.88 -7.78
C PRO A 15 5.16 24.76 -6.85
N SER A 16 4.57 24.69 -5.66
CA SER A 16 4.87 23.62 -4.71
C SER A 16 4.07 22.39 -5.09
N ILE A 17 4.76 21.25 -5.19
CA ILE A 17 4.10 19.95 -5.35
C ILE A 17 3.53 19.58 -3.98
N THR A 18 2.20 19.45 -3.90
CA THR A 18 1.53 18.91 -2.72
C THR A 18 1.41 17.40 -2.85
N LEU A 19 2.04 16.66 -1.93
CA LEU A 19 1.88 15.22 -1.86
C LEU A 19 0.54 14.88 -1.21
N SER A 20 -0.39 14.29 -1.96
CA SER A 20 -1.74 13.96 -1.48
C SER A 20 -1.89 12.51 -1.02
N ALA A 21 -1.01 11.61 -1.46
CA ALA A 21 -1.04 10.19 -1.12
C ALA A 21 0.36 9.57 -1.29
N LEU A 22 0.62 8.48 -0.57
CA LEU A 22 1.83 7.67 -0.69
C LEU A 22 1.46 6.18 -0.67
N GLY A 23 1.85 5.47 -1.72
CA GLY A 23 1.62 4.03 -1.84
C GLY A 23 2.89 3.23 -1.60
N PHE A 24 2.81 2.19 -0.76
CA PHE A 24 3.83 1.14 -0.65
C PHE A 24 3.30 -0.12 -1.34
N CYS A 25 4.06 -0.70 -2.27
CA CYS A 25 3.57 -1.78 -3.12
C CYS A 25 4.36 -3.08 -2.92
N GLY A 26 3.64 -4.21 -2.84
CA GLY A 26 4.21 -5.54 -2.61
C GLY A 26 4.22 -5.90 -1.12
N ALA A 27 3.16 -5.57 -0.39
CA ALA A 27 2.96 -6.14 0.94
C ALA A 27 2.74 -7.66 0.83
N ASP A 28 3.42 -8.42 1.68
CA ASP A 28 3.46 -9.88 1.67
C ASP A 28 3.51 -10.44 3.10
N ASP A 29 3.67 -11.75 3.21
CA ASP A 29 3.74 -12.51 4.46
C ASP A 29 4.83 -12.07 5.45
N SER A 30 5.84 -11.31 5.00
CA SER A 30 6.88 -10.75 5.89
C SER A 30 6.38 -9.55 6.71
N VAL A 31 5.21 -9.01 6.40
CA VAL A 31 4.64 -7.82 7.03
C VAL A 31 3.45 -8.19 7.92
N GLU A 32 3.39 -7.63 9.13
CA GLU A 32 2.27 -7.87 10.05
C GLU A 32 1.09 -6.91 9.72
N PRO A 33 -0.13 -7.41 9.36
CA PRO A 33 -1.27 -6.56 9.02
C PRO A 33 -1.68 -5.55 10.09
N LEU A 34 -1.55 -5.89 11.37
CA LEU A 34 -1.84 -4.95 12.47
C LEU A 34 -0.90 -3.74 12.47
N MET A 35 0.35 -3.91 12.01
CA MET A 35 1.29 -2.80 11.88
C MET A 35 0.85 -1.85 10.76
N LEU A 36 0.33 -2.38 9.64
CA LEU A 36 -0.22 -1.57 8.56
C LEU A 36 -1.41 -0.72 9.04
N ALA A 37 -2.30 -1.31 9.84
CA ALA A 37 -3.42 -0.59 10.46
C ALA A 37 -2.94 0.53 11.39
N ALA A 38 -1.92 0.29 12.21
CA ALA A 38 -1.35 1.29 13.11
C ALA A 38 -0.72 2.47 12.33
N ILE A 39 -0.02 2.19 11.23
CA ILE A 39 0.53 3.23 10.35
C ILE A 39 -0.59 4.01 9.67
N SER A 40 -1.61 3.34 9.14
CA SER A 40 -2.74 4.01 8.49
C SER A 40 -3.58 4.86 9.46
N ALA A 41 -3.64 4.50 10.74
CA ALA A 41 -4.27 5.34 11.78
C ALA A 41 -3.52 6.67 11.98
N GLN A 42 -2.18 6.66 11.91
CA GLN A 42 -1.34 7.86 12.03
C GLN A 42 -1.22 8.63 10.71
N HIS A 43 -1.29 7.91 9.60
CA HIS A 43 -1.11 8.43 8.25
C HIS A 43 -2.23 7.93 7.31
N PRO A 44 -3.45 8.50 7.38
CA PRO A 44 -4.59 8.06 6.57
C PRO A 44 -4.43 8.28 5.05
N TRP A 45 -3.35 8.98 4.64
CA TRP A 45 -2.97 9.23 3.25
C TRP A 45 -2.05 8.15 2.67
N VAL A 46 -1.62 7.19 3.49
CA VAL A 46 -0.84 6.02 3.07
C VAL A 46 -1.76 4.92 2.52
N GLU A 47 -1.33 4.28 1.45
CA GLU A 47 -1.99 3.16 0.78
C GLU A 47 -1.05 1.95 0.67
N TRP A 48 -1.62 0.75 0.77
CA TRP A 48 -0.88 -0.52 0.69
C TRP A 48 -1.29 -1.31 -0.54
N GLY A 49 -0.34 -1.54 -1.43
CA GLY A 49 -0.48 -2.33 -2.65
C GLY A 49 -0.24 -3.81 -2.39
N VAL A 50 -1.27 -4.63 -2.64
CA VAL A 50 -1.20 -6.10 -2.66
C VAL A 50 -1.13 -6.56 -4.10
N LEU A 51 -0.13 -7.39 -4.43
CA LEU A 51 0.07 -7.93 -5.77
C LEU A 51 -0.62 -9.29 -5.90
N PHE A 52 -1.48 -9.44 -6.91
CA PHE A 52 -2.17 -10.69 -7.21
C PHE A 52 -1.57 -11.34 -8.47
N ARG A 53 -0.91 -12.47 -8.27
CA ARG A 53 -0.33 -13.34 -9.30
C ARG A 53 -0.31 -14.79 -8.81
N ASP A 54 -1.13 -15.64 -9.42
CA ASP A 54 -1.27 -17.05 -9.03
C ASP A 54 0.05 -17.83 -9.06
N ASP A 55 0.90 -17.51 -10.04
CA ASP A 55 2.20 -18.15 -10.23
C ASP A 55 3.24 -17.79 -9.16
N LYS A 56 2.93 -16.83 -8.28
CA LYS A 56 3.87 -16.26 -7.30
C LYS A 56 3.31 -16.14 -5.89
N VAL A 57 2.13 -16.68 -5.62
CA VAL A 57 1.49 -16.58 -4.29
C VAL A 57 2.44 -17.11 -3.21
N GLY A 58 2.70 -16.29 -2.18
CA GLY A 58 3.61 -16.59 -1.08
C GLY A 58 5.10 -16.33 -1.36
N GLU A 59 5.46 -15.87 -2.55
CA GLU A 59 6.81 -15.37 -2.84
C GLU A 59 6.99 -13.93 -2.31
N PRO A 60 8.24 -13.46 -2.12
CA PRO A 60 8.49 -12.07 -1.76
C PRO A 60 7.75 -11.10 -2.68
N ARG A 61 7.01 -10.18 -2.07
CA ARG A 61 6.11 -9.17 -2.63
C ARG A 61 4.73 -9.67 -3.10
N TYR A 62 4.44 -10.95 -2.97
CA TYR A 62 3.18 -11.58 -3.37
C TYR A 62 2.56 -12.32 -2.18
N ALA A 63 1.63 -11.66 -1.51
CA ALA A 63 0.99 -12.21 -0.32
C ALA A 63 0.30 -13.57 -0.56
N SER A 64 0.40 -14.46 0.42
CA SER A 64 -0.44 -15.65 0.50
C SER A 64 -1.91 -15.30 0.68
N LEU A 65 -2.81 -16.20 0.26
CA LEU A 65 -4.25 -16.01 0.45
C LEU A 65 -4.60 -15.85 1.94
N SER A 66 -3.99 -16.65 2.82
CA SER A 66 -4.17 -16.55 4.27
C SER A 66 -3.78 -15.18 4.83
N TRP A 67 -2.73 -14.56 4.26
CA TRP A 67 -2.33 -13.22 4.67
C TRP A 67 -3.34 -12.18 4.19
N VAL A 68 -3.87 -12.31 2.97
CA VAL A 68 -4.90 -11.42 2.42
C VAL A 68 -6.20 -11.52 3.22
N GLU A 69 -6.62 -12.70 3.63
CA GLU A 69 -7.78 -12.91 4.52
C GLU A 69 -7.59 -12.19 5.85
N ARG A 70 -6.42 -12.38 6.49
CA ARG A 70 -6.06 -11.72 7.75
C ARG A 70 -6.01 -10.19 7.60
N LEU A 71 -5.50 -9.68 6.48
CA LEU A 71 -5.55 -8.25 6.17
C LEU A 71 -7.00 -7.75 6.06
N GLY A 72 -7.89 -8.54 5.46
CA GLY A 72 -9.32 -8.26 5.37
C GLY A 72 -10.00 -8.16 6.74
N GLU A 73 -9.68 -9.08 7.66
CA GLU A 73 -10.16 -9.05 9.04
C GLU A 73 -9.71 -7.78 9.79
N VAL A 74 -8.40 -7.47 9.70
CA VAL A 74 -7.80 -6.29 10.32
C VAL A 74 -8.40 -5.00 9.74
N ASN A 75 -8.67 -4.96 8.44
CA ASN A 75 -9.29 -3.81 7.76
C ASN A 75 -10.82 -3.89 7.68
N SER A 76 -11.49 -4.63 8.56
CA SER A 76 -12.96 -4.76 8.57
C SER A 76 -13.68 -3.41 8.70
N ALA A 77 -13.10 -2.45 9.44
CA ALA A 77 -13.60 -1.08 9.57
C ALA A 77 -13.29 -0.16 8.37
N ARG A 78 -12.55 -0.64 7.36
CA ARG A 78 -12.16 0.08 6.13
C ARG A 78 -11.46 1.41 6.36
N THR A 79 -10.63 1.48 7.40
CA THR A 79 -9.84 2.67 7.74
C THR A 79 -8.47 2.69 7.04
N MET A 80 -8.02 1.54 6.54
CA MET A 80 -6.79 1.36 5.79
C MET A 80 -7.07 1.41 4.28
N ARG A 81 -6.31 2.22 3.54
CA ARG A 81 -6.38 2.27 2.07
C ARG A 81 -5.59 1.11 1.47
N LEU A 82 -6.25 0.34 0.61
CA LEU A 82 -5.67 -0.82 -0.05
C LEU A 82 -5.80 -0.67 -1.56
N ALA A 83 -4.75 -1.05 -2.29
CA ALA A 83 -4.75 -1.15 -3.74
C ALA A 83 -4.44 -2.59 -4.15
N GLY A 84 -5.30 -3.17 -5.00
CA GLY A 84 -5.03 -4.47 -5.61
C GLY A 84 -4.41 -4.29 -6.98
N HIS A 85 -3.18 -4.79 -7.17
CA HIS A 85 -2.59 -4.89 -8.50
C HIS A 85 -2.88 -6.27 -9.07
N LEU A 86 -3.88 -6.31 -9.95
CA LEU A 86 -4.24 -7.50 -10.71
C LEU A 86 -3.35 -7.54 -11.95
N CYS A 87 -2.46 -8.53 -12.05
CA CYS A 87 -1.67 -8.76 -13.25
C CYS A 87 -2.31 -9.88 -14.09
N ALA A 88 -2.29 -9.72 -15.43
CA ALA A 88 -2.73 -10.74 -16.39
C ALA A 88 -4.20 -11.21 -16.20
N GLY A 89 -4.46 -12.52 -16.31
CA GLY A 89 -5.80 -13.12 -16.43
C GLY A 89 -6.80 -12.76 -15.32
N HIS A 90 -6.31 -12.31 -14.16
CA HIS A 90 -7.14 -11.74 -13.09
C HIS A 90 -7.93 -10.48 -13.52
N VAL A 91 -7.39 -9.69 -14.46
CA VAL A 91 -8.12 -8.56 -15.04
C VAL A 91 -9.27 -9.07 -15.91
N ASP A 92 -9.04 -10.11 -16.70
CA ASP A 92 -10.07 -10.69 -17.57
C ASP A 92 -11.19 -11.34 -16.76
N GLU A 93 -10.86 -12.06 -15.68
CA GLU A 93 -11.84 -12.65 -14.76
C GLU A 93 -12.66 -11.57 -14.04
N LEU A 94 -12.01 -10.52 -13.53
CA LEU A 94 -12.69 -9.39 -12.88
C LEU A 94 -13.61 -8.64 -13.85
N LEU A 95 -13.17 -8.39 -15.08
CA LEU A 95 -13.98 -7.74 -16.12
C LEU A 95 -15.15 -8.61 -16.57
N GLN A 96 -15.03 -9.94 -16.46
CA GLN A 96 -16.11 -10.91 -16.69
C GLN A 96 -17.04 -11.07 -15.47
N GLY A 97 -16.88 -10.26 -14.42
CA GLY A 97 -17.71 -10.27 -13.22
C GLY A 97 -17.36 -11.39 -12.23
N HIS A 98 -16.26 -12.11 -12.43
CA HIS A 98 -15.77 -13.10 -11.48
C HIS A 98 -14.88 -12.41 -10.45
N ARG A 99 -15.21 -12.56 -9.16
CA ARG A 99 -14.29 -12.16 -8.09
C ARG A 99 -13.20 -13.24 -7.97
N PRO A 100 -11.92 -12.86 -7.95
CA PRO A 100 -10.85 -13.77 -7.54
C PRO A 100 -11.23 -14.39 -6.19
N ARG A 101 -11.18 -15.71 -6.09
CA ARG A 101 -11.52 -16.45 -4.86
C ARG A 101 -10.38 -16.43 -3.87
#